data_AF-A0A8H4MD88-F1
#
_entry.id   AF-A0A8H4MD88-F1
#
_cell.length_a   1.000
_cell.length_b   1.000
_cell.length_c   1.000
_cell.angle_alpha   90.00
_cell.angle_beta   90.00
_cell.angle_gamma   90.00
#
_symmetry.space_group_name_H-M   'P 1'
#
loop_
_entity.id
_entity.type
_entity.pdbx_description
1 polymer ?
#
loop_
_entity_poly.entity_id
_entity_poly.type
_entity_poly.pdbx_seq_one_letter_code
_entity_poly.pdbx_strand_id
1 'polypeptide(L)'
;MGDSLIQRSLFKASQHPNRQLPGSLYGSTKDHLSLLPVAKEVVPTVGNNCKLFENSQPVLWHTDLHMGNIFVSENDPGKVTGFIDWQNTSISPLFLQARWPVFLSPPDDYQEGLVMPGLPPGFEDMDDEEKEIALYQKAKATWAKAYEVASFLNNRKSWQAMQVPSPLKEIFRRCGDTWDEGIMPLREILIEIFLSQESLGFPSGSLPLYFTDEQIAHHRKDYEVYEEFHQIRKFAKEMLDTDDDGWIPSERDLDEMKSRNRWLFEYYVSKMPPGTSPDHVKEMWPFPLDT
;
A
#
# COMPACT_ATOMS: atom_id res chain seq x y z
N MET A 1 2.00 -20.83 -2.75
CA MET A 1 1.03 -19.71 -2.84
C MET A 1 1.14 -18.97 -4.17
N GLY A 2 2.33 -18.59 -4.63
CA GLY A 2 2.49 -17.78 -5.85
C GLY A 2 1.97 -18.41 -7.16
N ASP A 3 2.24 -19.70 -7.43
CA ASP A 3 1.86 -20.31 -8.73
C ASP A 3 0.34 -20.28 -8.99
N SER A 4 -0.48 -20.64 -8.01
CA SER A 4 -1.95 -20.60 -8.15
C SER A 4 -2.48 -19.18 -8.37
N LEU A 5 -1.88 -18.18 -7.70
CA LEU A 5 -2.23 -16.77 -7.89
C LEU A 5 -1.87 -16.30 -9.31
N ILE A 6 -0.68 -16.65 -9.79
CA ILE A 6 -0.24 -16.31 -11.14
C ILE A 6 -1.12 -16.98 -12.20
N GLN A 7 -1.48 -18.26 -12.03
CA GLN A 7 -2.39 -18.95 -12.95
C GLN A 7 -3.77 -18.30 -12.99
N ARG A 8 -4.30 -17.89 -11.83
CA ARG A 8 -5.56 -17.14 -11.76
C ARG A 8 -5.45 -15.81 -12.50
N SER A 9 -4.37 -15.06 -12.29
CA SER A 9 -4.13 -13.77 -12.94
C SER A 9 -3.98 -13.90 -14.46
N LEU A 10 -3.26 -14.92 -14.94
CA LEU A 10 -3.14 -15.26 -16.36
C LEU A 10 -4.51 -15.59 -16.98
N PHE A 11 -5.30 -16.42 -16.28
CA PHE A 11 -6.65 -16.77 -16.74
C PHE A 11 -7.52 -15.52 -16.86
N LYS A 12 -7.57 -14.70 -15.82
CA LYS A 12 -8.33 -13.44 -15.83
C LYS A 12 -7.88 -12.55 -16.98
N ALA A 13 -6.61 -12.17 -17.06
CA ALA A 13 -6.08 -11.25 -18.09
C ALA A 13 -6.38 -11.65 -19.54
N SER A 14 -6.61 -12.94 -19.81
CA SER A 14 -6.97 -13.44 -21.14
C SER A 14 -8.47 -13.45 -21.45
N GLN A 15 -9.35 -13.63 -20.46
CA GLN A 15 -10.79 -13.89 -20.70
C GLN A 15 -11.72 -12.78 -20.24
N HIS A 16 -11.30 -12.05 -19.21
CA HIS A 16 -12.04 -10.93 -18.65
C HIS A 16 -10.97 -9.88 -18.47
N PRO A 17 -10.97 -8.70 -19.11
CA PRO A 17 -10.13 -7.56 -18.72
C PRO A 17 -10.88 -6.65 -17.74
N ASN A 18 -10.22 -6.17 -16.67
CA ASN A 18 -10.89 -5.33 -15.67
C ASN A 18 -11.09 -3.94 -16.26
N ARG A 19 -12.33 -3.45 -16.25
CA ARG A 19 -12.71 -2.15 -16.83
C ARG A 19 -12.73 -1.02 -15.81
N GLN A 20 -12.48 -1.31 -14.54
CA GLN A 20 -12.44 -0.30 -13.48
C GLN A 20 -11.19 0.56 -13.54
N LEU A 21 -10.07 -0.01 -14.00
CA LEU A 21 -8.86 0.76 -14.30
C LEU A 21 -8.90 1.28 -15.75
N PRO A 22 -8.44 2.52 -16.00
CA PRO A 22 -8.12 2.97 -17.34
C PRO A 22 -7.20 1.97 -18.05
N GLY A 23 -7.44 1.70 -19.33
CA GLY A 23 -6.69 0.69 -20.07
C GLY A 23 -5.18 0.94 -20.13
N SER A 24 -4.76 2.21 -20.06
CA SER A 24 -3.36 2.63 -19.95
C SER A 24 -2.71 2.17 -18.64
N LEU A 25 -3.45 2.17 -17.52
CA LEU A 25 -2.97 1.78 -16.19
C LEU A 25 -3.07 0.27 -15.96
N TYR A 26 -4.10 -0.38 -16.53
CA TYR A 26 -4.27 -1.83 -16.44
C TYR A 26 -3.15 -2.60 -17.16
N GLY A 27 -2.64 -2.05 -18.26
CA GLY A 27 -1.67 -2.69 -19.16
C GLY A 27 -2.33 -3.62 -20.18
N SER A 28 -1.63 -3.92 -21.28
CA SER A 28 -2.18 -4.76 -22.34
C SER A 28 -2.17 -6.24 -21.96
N THR A 29 -3.08 -7.05 -22.53
CA THR A 29 -3.03 -8.53 -22.34
C THR A 29 -1.65 -9.11 -22.70
N LYS A 30 -0.96 -8.52 -23.68
CA LYS A 30 0.40 -8.91 -24.05
C LYS A 30 1.41 -8.66 -22.92
N ASP A 31 1.28 -7.54 -22.21
CA ASP A 31 2.13 -7.24 -21.04
C ASP A 31 1.93 -8.27 -19.94
N HIS A 32 0.68 -8.57 -19.60
CA HIS A 32 0.33 -9.60 -18.60
C HIS A 32 0.91 -10.96 -18.99
N LEU A 33 0.72 -11.38 -20.25
CA LEU A 33 1.24 -12.65 -20.78
C LEU A 33 2.76 -12.70 -20.88
N SER A 34 3.45 -11.55 -20.88
CA SER A 34 4.92 -11.48 -20.88
C SER A 34 5.51 -11.51 -19.46
N LEU A 35 4.89 -10.81 -18.51
CA LEU A 35 5.46 -10.63 -17.17
C LEU A 35 5.05 -11.70 -16.15
N LEU A 36 3.81 -12.18 -16.20
CA LEU A 36 3.34 -13.20 -15.25
C LEU A 36 4.14 -14.51 -15.35
N PRO A 37 4.54 -15.01 -16.56
CA PRO A 37 5.44 -16.16 -16.64
C PRO A 37 6.82 -15.89 -16.04
N VAL A 38 7.39 -14.70 -16.24
CA VAL A 38 8.68 -14.32 -15.62
C VAL A 38 8.55 -14.33 -14.09
N ALA A 39 7.48 -13.74 -13.55
CA ALA A 39 7.22 -13.76 -12.12
C ALA A 39 7.08 -15.21 -11.58
N LYS A 40 6.47 -16.11 -12.36
CA LYS A 40 6.33 -17.53 -12.02
C LYS A 40 7.68 -18.23 -11.88
N GLU A 41 8.67 -17.87 -12.70
CA GLU A 41 10.03 -18.41 -12.61
C GLU A 41 10.83 -17.80 -11.46
N VAL A 42 10.60 -16.54 -11.13
CA VAL A 42 11.30 -15.80 -10.06
C VAL A 42 10.82 -16.18 -8.67
N VAL A 43 9.51 -16.36 -8.49
CA VAL A 43 8.86 -16.59 -7.19
C VAL A 43 9.45 -17.76 -6.39
N PRO A 44 9.77 -18.94 -6.96
CA PRO A 44 10.40 -20.04 -6.23
C PRO A 44 11.76 -19.66 -5.64
N THR A 45 12.60 -18.95 -6.39
CA THR A 45 13.91 -18.50 -5.92
C THR A 45 13.77 -17.44 -4.82
N VAL A 46 12.84 -16.49 -4.98
CA VAL A 46 12.52 -15.50 -3.94
C VAL A 46 11.98 -16.16 -2.67
N GLY A 47 11.14 -17.17 -2.81
CA GLY A 47 10.58 -17.94 -1.69
C GLY A 47 11.62 -18.69 -0.86
N ASN A 48 12.77 -19.02 -1.47
CA ASN A 48 13.91 -19.66 -0.80
C ASN A 48 14.98 -18.67 -0.31
N ASN A 49 14.78 -17.36 -0.52
CA ASN A 49 15.68 -16.34 0.02
C ASN A 49 15.67 -16.40 1.56
N CYS A 50 16.84 -16.46 2.20
CA CYS A 50 16.96 -16.64 3.64
C CYS A 50 16.22 -15.56 4.45
N LYS A 51 16.26 -14.29 4.00
CA LYS A 51 15.59 -13.17 4.67
C LYS A 51 14.07 -13.36 4.75
N LEU A 52 13.49 -14.04 3.75
CA LEU A 52 12.06 -14.32 3.68
C LEU A 52 11.70 -15.68 4.31
N PHE A 53 12.51 -16.71 4.03
CA PHE A 53 12.25 -18.09 4.45
C PHE A 53 12.14 -18.23 5.97
N GLU A 54 12.98 -17.52 6.73
CA GLU A 54 12.95 -17.52 8.20
C GLU A 54 11.63 -16.99 8.78
N ASN A 55 10.86 -16.23 7.99
CA ASN A 55 9.59 -15.61 8.36
C ASN A 55 8.38 -16.25 7.65
N SER A 56 8.55 -17.44 7.06
CA SER A 56 7.54 -18.11 6.23
C SER A 56 6.55 -19.00 6.99
N GLN A 57 6.69 -19.10 8.32
CA GLN A 57 5.84 -19.95 9.15
C GLN A 57 4.34 -19.63 8.95
N PRO A 58 3.50 -20.67 8.84
CA PRO A 58 2.06 -20.49 8.72
C PRO A 58 1.50 -20.01 10.05
N VAL A 59 0.85 -18.85 10.04
CA VAL A 59 0.25 -18.23 11.23
C VAL A 59 -1.13 -17.70 10.92
N LEU A 60 -2.01 -17.74 11.91
CA LEU A 60 -3.24 -16.96 11.91
C LEU A 60 -2.90 -15.55 12.42
N TRP A 61 -3.20 -14.51 11.64
CA TRP A 61 -2.86 -13.12 11.99
C TRP A 61 -4.01 -12.17 11.67
N HIS A 62 -4.41 -11.33 12.62
CA HIS A 62 -5.47 -10.35 12.41
C HIS A 62 -4.99 -9.20 11.51
N THR A 63 -5.29 -9.26 10.21
CA THR A 63 -4.78 -8.29 9.22
C THR A 63 -5.52 -6.95 9.20
N ASP A 64 -6.66 -6.84 9.88
CA ASP A 64 -7.52 -5.64 9.91
C ASP A 64 -7.73 -5.09 11.33
N LEU A 65 -6.63 -4.97 12.07
CA LEU A 65 -6.70 -4.53 13.46
C LEU A 65 -6.77 -3.00 13.55
N HIS A 66 -8.00 -2.47 13.58
CA HIS A 66 -8.31 -1.07 13.88
C HIS A 66 -9.04 -0.94 15.23
N MET A 67 -9.19 0.29 15.75
CA MET A 67 -9.77 0.54 17.08
C MET A 67 -11.20 -0.01 17.24
N GLY A 68 -11.98 -0.06 16.15
CA GLY A 68 -13.34 -0.63 16.15
C GLY A 68 -13.39 -2.14 16.38
N ASN A 69 -12.27 -2.84 16.16
CA ASN A 69 -12.15 -4.29 16.33
C ASN A 69 -11.53 -4.68 17.69
N ILE A 70 -11.38 -3.74 18.61
CA ILE A 70 -10.76 -3.95 19.93
C ILE A 70 -11.76 -3.57 21.03
N PHE A 71 -12.12 -4.54 21.87
CA PHE A 71 -12.86 -4.27 23.11
C PHE A 71 -11.89 -4.00 24.26
N VAL A 72 -12.24 -3.01 25.08
CA VAL A 72 -11.54 -2.66 26.31
C VAL A 72 -12.48 -2.70 27.51
N SER A 73 -11.94 -2.76 28.73
CA SER A 73 -12.77 -2.76 29.93
C SER A 73 -13.37 -1.38 30.19
N GLU A 74 -14.65 -1.33 30.55
CA GLU A 74 -15.34 -0.08 30.95
C GLU A 74 -14.68 0.58 32.18
N ASN A 75 -14.18 -0.23 33.11
CA ASN A 75 -13.57 0.26 34.36
C ASN A 75 -12.07 0.55 34.23
N ASP A 76 -11.42 0.01 33.19
CA ASP A 76 -9.99 0.19 32.92
C ASP A 76 -9.74 0.10 31.39
N PRO A 77 -9.85 1.22 30.65
CA PRO A 77 -9.66 1.23 29.20
C PRO A 77 -8.27 0.79 28.72
N GLY A 78 -7.27 0.72 29.61
CA GLY A 78 -5.96 0.16 29.29
C GLY A 78 -5.96 -1.36 29.14
N LYS A 79 -7.01 -2.03 29.62
CA LYS A 79 -7.15 -3.48 29.56
C LYS A 79 -7.99 -3.90 28.35
N VAL A 80 -7.32 -4.49 27.36
CA VAL A 80 -7.99 -5.17 26.24
C VAL A 80 -8.75 -6.40 26.74
N THR A 81 -10.02 -6.50 26.40
CA THR A 81 -10.93 -7.58 26.80
C THR A 81 -11.27 -8.53 25.64
N GLY A 82 -11.09 -8.10 24.39
CA GLY A 82 -11.31 -8.96 23.23
C GLY A 82 -10.94 -8.33 21.90
N PHE A 83 -10.77 -9.20 20.90
CA PHE A 83 -10.60 -8.85 19.49
C PHE A 83 -11.71 -9.54 18.69
N ILE A 84 -12.38 -8.81 17.82
CA ILE A 84 -13.46 -9.33 16.95
C ILE A 84 -13.02 -9.34 15.49
N ASP A 85 -13.96 -9.61 14.58
CA ASP A 85 -13.76 -9.48 13.12
C ASP A 85 -12.78 -10.49 12.48
N TRP A 86 -12.71 -11.68 13.05
CA TRP A 86 -11.82 -12.75 12.60
C TRP A 86 -12.28 -13.47 11.32
N GLN A 87 -13.50 -13.24 10.82
CA GLN A 87 -14.12 -14.06 9.77
C GLN A 87 -13.39 -14.04 8.41
N ASN A 88 -12.59 -13.00 8.15
CA ASN A 88 -11.79 -12.88 6.93
C ASN A 88 -10.30 -13.23 7.13
N THR A 89 -9.94 -13.77 8.30
CA THR A 89 -8.56 -14.17 8.58
C THR A 89 -8.23 -15.54 7.95
N SER A 90 -7.01 -15.69 7.46
CA SER A 90 -6.51 -16.96 6.92
C SER A 90 -5.18 -17.37 7.58
N ILE A 91 -4.84 -18.65 7.49
CA ILE A 91 -3.49 -19.11 7.84
C ILE A 91 -2.61 -18.89 6.61
N SER A 92 -1.61 -18.02 6.74
CA SER A 92 -0.68 -17.66 5.67
C SER A 92 0.75 -17.50 6.23
N PRO A 93 1.79 -17.41 5.39
CA PRO A 93 3.14 -17.07 5.85
C PRO A 93 3.18 -15.75 6.64
N LEU A 94 3.91 -15.70 7.75
CA LEU A 94 3.95 -14.50 8.60
C LEU A 94 4.45 -13.26 7.83
N PHE A 95 5.46 -13.38 6.96
CA PHE A 95 5.96 -12.25 6.17
C PHE A 95 4.90 -11.61 5.25
N LEU A 96 3.84 -12.34 4.88
CA LEU A 96 2.72 -11.81 4.07
C LEU A 96 1.62 -11.17 4.92
N GLN A 97 1.67 -11.30 6.25
CA GLN A 97 0.59 -10.86 7.13
C GLN A 97 1.05 -9.78 8.11
N ALA A 98 2.25 -9.93 8.65
CA ALA A 98 2.86 -9.01 9.60
C ALA A 98 2.84 -7.59 9.06
N ARG A 99 2.19 -6.70 9.83
CA ARG A 99 1.99 -5.29 9.49
C ARG A 99 1.70 -4.51 10.76
N TRP A 100 1.83 -3.19 10.66
CA TRP A 100 1.38 -2.27 11.68
C TRP A 100 -0.16 -2.31 11.82
N PRO A 101 -0.70 -2.31 13.06
CA PRO A 101 -2.11 -1.98 13.28
C PRO A 101 -2.38 -0.57 12.75
N VAL A 102 -3.54 -0.36 12.11
CA VAL A 102 -3.83 0.87 11.35
C VAL A 102 -3.66 2.14 12.20
N PHE A 103 -4.08 2.08 13.45
CA PHE A 103 -4.01 3.19 14.41
C PHE A 103 -2.61 3.45 14.99
N LEU A 104 -1.65 2.56 14.72
CA LEU A 104 -0.23 2.68 15.10
C LEU A 104 0.68 2.79 13.88
N SER A 105 0.11 2.90 12.68
CA SER A 105 0.90 3.07 11.46
C SER A 105 1.82 4.29 11.59
N PRO A 106 3.11 4.15 11.30
CA PRO A 106 4.05 5.25 11.39
C PRO A 106 3.67 6.38 10.41
N PRO A 107 3.96 7.66 10.75
CA PRO A 107 3.87 8.75 9.79
C PRO A 107 4.94 8.63 8.69
N ASP A 108 4.80 9.40 7.61
CA ASP A 108 5.66 9.29 6.42
C ASP A 108 7.14 9.60 6.69
N ASP A 109 7.44 10.48 7.64
CA ASP A 109 8.79 10.89 8.05
C ASP A 109 9.39 10.03 9.18
N TYR A 110 8.74 8.90 9.49
CA TYR A 110 9.16 8.02 10.58
C TYR A 110 10.52 7.39 10.33
N GLN A 111 11.39 7.47 11.34
CA GLN A 111 12.69 6.81 11.33
C GLN A 111 12.63 5.51 12.13
N GLU A 112 12.90 4.38 11.47
CA GLU A 112 13.00 3.06 12.13
C GLU A 112 14.22 2.98 13.07
N GLY A 113 14.17 2.04 14.03
CA GLY A 113 15.28 1.79 14.96
C GLY A 113 15.26 2.69 16.21
N LEU A 114 16.40 2.83 16.87
CA LEU A 114 16.53 3.50 18.19
C LEU A 114 16.63 5.03 18.08
N VAL A 115 15.84 5.64 17.21
CA VAL A 115 15.72 7.10 17.07
C VAL A 115 14.41 7.54 17.72
N MET A 116 14.49 8.48 18.66
CA MET A 116 13.32 9.03 19.31
C MET A 116 12.67 10.12 18.44
N PRO A 117 11.34 10.09 18.24
CA PRO A 117 10.65 11.14 17.49
C PRO A 117 10.82 12.52 18.14
N GLY A 118 11.27 13.48 17.34
CA GLY A 118 11.45 14.88 17.72
C GLY A 118 10.34 15.79 17.20
N LEU A 119 10.37 17.05 17.61
CA LEU A 119 9.63 18.10 16.90
C LEU A 119 10.40 18.45 15.61
N PRO A 120 9.70 18.91 14.56
CA PRO A 120 10.36 19.34 13.34
C PRO A 120 11.26 20.57 13.58
N PRO A 121 12.30 20.78 12.76
CA PRO A 121 13.09 22.01 12.77
C PRO A 121 12.19 23.24 12.54
N GLY A 122 12.41 24.32 13.28
CA GLY A 122 11.62 25.56 13.14
C GLY A 122 10.26 25.54 13.83
N PHE A 123 9.97 24.54 14.67
CA PHE A 123 8.69 24.44 15.40
C PHE A 123 8.30 25.72 16.16
N GLU A 124 9.26 26.43 16.74
CA GLU A 124 8.97 27.67 17.50
C GLU A 124 8.42 28.79 16.61
N ASP A 125 8.83 28.83 15.34
CA ASP A 125 8.48 29.87 14.36
C ASP A 125 7.19 29.56 13.57
N MET A 126 6.64 28.35 13.72
CA MET A 126 5.38 27.92 13.10
C MET A 126 4.17 28.65 13.70
N ASP A 127 3.11 28.77 12.90
CA ASP A 127 1.82 29.25 13.40
C ASP A 127 1.11 28.22 14.30
N ASP A 128 -0.01 28.60 14.93
CA ASP A 128 -0.69 27.75 15.90
C ASP A 128 -1.27 26.48 15.26
N GLU A 129 -1.76 26.55 14.02
CA GLU A 129 -2.31 25.40 13.28
C GLU A 129 -1.19 24.42 12.91
N GLU A 130 -0.08 24.94 12.38
CA GLU A 130 1.12 24.17 12.05
C GLU A 130 1.71 23.49 13.29
N LYS A 131 1.74 24.19 14.43
CA LYS A 131 2.18 23.64 15.72
C LYS A 131 1.29 22.50 16.20
N GLU A 132 -0.03 22.63 16.07
CA GLU A 132 -0.96 21.56 16.42
C GLU A 132 -0.72 20.30 15.57
N ILE A 133 -0.54 20.47 14.25
CA ILE A 133 -0.21 19.38 13.34
C ILE A 133 1.13 18.74 13.73
N ALA A 134 2.17 19.53 13.99
CA ALA A 134 3.48 19.01 14.37
C ALA A 134 3.45 18.23 15.70
N LEU A 135 2.68 18.71 16.69
CA LEU A 135 2.47 18.00 17.95
C LEU A 135 1.71 16.68 17.74
N TYR A 136 0.67 16.69 16.90
CA TYR A 136 -0.08 15.49 16.55
C TYR A 136 0.81 14.44 15.86
N GLN A 137 1.61 14.84 14.86
CA GLN A 137 2.53 13.93 14.17
C GLN A 137 3.59 13.37 15.11
N LYS A 138 4.17 14.20 15.98
CA LYS A 138 5.11 13.74 17.01
C LYS A 138 4.46 12.72 17.96
N ALA A 139 3.22 12.96 18.39
CA ALA A 139 2.50 12.02 19.25
C ALA A 139 2.29 10.67 18.53
N LYS A 140 1.83 10.70 17.29
CA LYS A 140 1.66 9.51 16.44
C LYS A 140 2.97 8.74 16.26
N ALA A 141 4.06 9.43 15.91
CA ALA A 141 5.39 8.84 15.80
C ALA A 141 5.86 8.22 17.12
N THR A 142 5.56 8.86 18.26
CA THR A 142 5.92 8.37 19.60
C THR A 142 5.19 7.06 19.91
N TRP A 143 3.90 6.95 19.58
CA TRP A 143 3.14 5.72 19.74
C TRP A 143 3.63 4.60 18.82
N ALA A 144 3.92 4.93 17.55
CA ALA A 144 4.52 3.98 16.61
C ALA A 144 5.88 3.46 17.14
N LYS A 145 6.73 4.36 17.68
CA LYS A 145 8.01 3.99 18.28
C LYS A 145 7.84 3.07 19.49
N ALA A 146 6.90 3.38 20.37
CA ALA A 146 6.60 2.53 21.52
C ALA A 146 6.17 1.13 21.06
N TYR A 147 5.36 1.03 20.01
CA TYR A 147 4.96 -0.26 19.44
C TYR A 147 6.11 -1.00 18.75
N GLU A 148 6.99 -0.29 18.02
CA GLU A 148 8.20 -0.88 17.42
C GLU A 148 9.06 -1.56 18.48
N VAL A 149 9.38 -0.81 19.54
CA VAL A 149 10.22 -1.26 20.65
C VAL A 149 9.54 -2.40 21.40
N ALA A 150 8.25 -2.27 21.72
CA ALA A 150 7.49 -3.32 22.38
C ALA A 150 7.41 -4.60 21.52
N SER A 151 7.27 -4.47 20.20
CA SER A 151 7.29 -5.59 19.26
C SER A 151 8.66 -6.26 19.23
N PHE A 152 9.75 -5.48 19.15
CA PHE A 152 11.11 -6.02 19.18
C PHE A 152 11.41 -6.78 20.48
N LEU A 153 10.98 -6.25 21.63
CA LEU A 153 11.24 -6.84 22.94
C LEU A 153 10.35 -8.03 23.27
N ASN A 154 9.05 -7.95 22.96
CA ASN A 154 8.07 -8.94 23.41
C ASN A 154 7.65 -9.93 22.30
N ASN A 155 7.82 -9.58 21.03
CA ASN A 155 7.44 -10.43 19.90
C ASN A 155 8.42 -10.27 18.72
N ARG A 156 9.67 -10.68 18.95
CA ARG A 156 10.76 -10.53 17.98
C ARG A 156 10.45 -11.15 16.60
N LYS A 157 9.68 -12.24 16.55
CA LYS A 157 9.29 -12.90 15.29
C LYS A 157 8.41 -12.00 14.42
N SER A 158 7.39 -11.36 15.00
CA SER A 158 6.55 -10.42 14.27
C SER A 158 7.32 -9.19 13.82
N TRP A 159 8.22 -8.68 14.67
CA TRP A 159 9.12 -7.60 14.28
C TRP A 159 9.99 -8.00 13.09
N GLN A 160 10.70 -9.14 13.15
CA GLN A 160 11.53 -9.65 12.03
C GLN A 160 10.74 -9.82 10.73
N ALA A 161 9.49 -10.30 10.80
CA ALA A 161 8.65 -10.45 9.62
C ALA A 161 8.26 -9.11 8.98
N MET A 162 8.05 -8.06 9.78
CA MET A 162 7.82 -6.70 9.25
C MET A 162 9.08 -6.16 8.54
N GLN A 163 10.26 -6.52 9.05
CA GLN A 163 11.57 -6.11 8.51
C GLN A 163 11.98 -6.83 7.20
N VAL A 164 11.23 -7.85 6.74
CA VAL A 164 11.52 -8.49 5.45
C VAL A 164 11.45 -7.43 4.34
N PRO A 165 12.45 -7.33 3.45
CA PRO A 165 12.46 -6.34 2.37
C PRO A 165 11.18 -6.36 1.53
N SER A 166 10.66 -5.17 1.22
CA SER A 166 9.39 -5.00 0.48
C SER A 166 9.33 -5.84 -0.80
N PRO A 167 10.35 -5.85 -1.68
CA PRO A 167 10.24 -6.55 -2.96
C PRO A 167 10.06 -8.06 -2.82
N LEU A 168 10.68 -8.65 -1.79
CA LEU A 168 10.56 -10.09 -1.51
C LEU A 168 9.15 -10.45 -1.04
N LYS A 169 8.46 -9.56 -0.31
CA LYS A 169 7.08 -9.76 0.15
C LYS A 169 6.09 -9.47 -0.98
N GLU A 170 6.25 -8.32 -1.63
CA GLU A 170 5.28 -7.76 -2.54
C GLU A 170 5.13 -8.55 -3.84
N ILE A 171 6.19 -9.21 -4.32
CA ILE A 171 6.07 -10.05 -5.53
C ILE A 171 4.92 -11.07 -5.42
N PHE A 172 4.72 -11.67 -4.24
CA PHE A 172 3.65 -12.64 -4.00
C PHE A 172 2.25 -12.01 -4.04
N ARG A 173 2.11 -10.77 -3.53
CA ARG A 173 0.85 -10.02 -3.57
C ARG A 173 0.56 -9.55 -4.99
N ARG A 174 1.50 -8.84 -5.61
CA ARG A 174 1.34 -8.25 -6.94
C ARG A 174 1.08 -9.28 -8.03
N CYS A 175 1.61 -10.49 -7.90
CA CYS A 175 1.24 -11.61 -8.78
C CYS A 175 -0.26 -11.95 -8.76
N GLY A 176 -0.92 -11.81 -7.60
CA GLY A 176 -2.33 -12.14 -7.41
C GLY A 176 -3.30 -11.01 -7.69
N ASP A 177 -2.78 -9.78 -7.74
CA ASP A 177 -3.57 -8.53 -7.77
C ASP A 177 -3.54 -7.85 -9.15
N THR A 178 -2.87 -8.43 -10.16
CA THR A 178 -2.78 -7.79 -11.49
C THR A 178 -4.13 -7.57 -12.17
N TRP A 179 -5.15 -8.29 -11.73
CA TRP A 179 -6.53 -8.10 -12.15
C TRP A 179 -7.14 -6.78 -11.65
N ASP A 180 -6.86 -6.44 -10.40
CA ASP A 180 -7.46 -5.31 -9.71
C ASP A 180 -6.59 -4.06 -9.87
N GLU A 181 -5.26 -4.23 -9.82
CA GLU A 181 -4.26 -3.17 -9.81
C GLU A 181 -3.51 -3.00 -11.14
N GLY A 182 -3.81 -3.82 -12.14
CA GLY A 182 -3.08 -3.84 -13.40
C GLY A 182 -1.69 -4.46 -13.30
N ILE A 183 -0.96 -4.47 -14.41
CA ILE A 183 0.37 -5.13 -14.48
C ILE A 183 1.52 -4.25 -13.96
N MET A 184 1.32 -2.93 -13.85
CA MET A 184 2.37 -1.96 -13.50
C MET A 184 3.04 -2.25 -12.15
N PRO A 185 2.29 -2.52 -11.05
CA PRO A 185 2.93 -2.82 -9.76
C PRO A 185 3.78 -4.08 -9.77
N LEU A 186 3.37 -5.11 -10.53
CA LEU A 186 4.19 -6.31 -10.67
C LEU A 186 5.49 -6.01 -11.42
N ARG A 187 5.42 -5.20 -12.48
CA ARG A 187 6.61 -4.78 -13.24
C ARG A 187 7.57 -3.98 -12.35
N GLU A 188 7.07 -3.05 -11.55
CA GLU A 188 7.87 -2.25 -10.61
C GLU A 188 8.66 -3.16 -9.65
N ILE A 189 7.97 -4.09 -8.98
CA ILE A 189 8.63 -5.01 -8.04
C ILE A 189 9.66 -5.90 -8.73
N LEU A 190 9.41 -6.37 -9.96
CA LEU A 190 10.39 -7.17 -10.70
C LEU A 190 11.62 -6.34 -11.10
N ILE A 191 11.45 -5.06 -11.47
CA ILE A 191 12.55 -4.13 -11.74
C ILE A 191 13.34 -3.85 -10.47
N GLU A 192 12.68 -3.62 -9.33
CA GLU A 192 13.35 -3.38 -8.05
C GLU A 192 14.18 -4.59 -7.63
N ILE A 193 13.64 -5.81 -7.77
CA ILE A 193 14.39 -7.06 -7.54
C ILE A 193 15.58 -7.14 -8.50
N PHE A 194 15.39 -6.83 -9.78
CA PHE A 194 16.44 -6.87 -10.79
C PHE A 194 17.60 -5.90 -10.47
N LEU A 195 17.29 -4.68 -10.06
CA LEU A 195 18.29 -3.66 -9.72
C LEU A 195 18.97 -3.90 -8.37
N SER A 196 18.31 -4.62 -7.46
CA SER A 196 18.75 -4.79 -6.06
C SER A 196 19.13 -6.24 -5.71
N GLN A 197 19.48 -7.08 -6.68
CA GLN A 197 19.71 -8.52 -6.45
C GLN A 197 20.72 -8.78 -5.32
N GLU A 198 21.88 -8.13 -5.36
CA GLU A 198 22.95 -8.34 -4.38
C GLU A 198 22.54 -7.90 -2.97
N SER A 199 21.92 -6.72 -2.84
CA SER A 199 21.45 -6.21 -1.53
C SER A 199 20.32 -7.06 -0.96
N LEU A 200 19.49 -7.66 -1.81
CA LEU A 200 18.46 -8.63 -1.45
C LEU A 200 19.03 -10.01 -1.10
N GLY A 201 20.32 -10.26 -1.34
CA GLY A 201 21.00 -11.51 -1.00
C GLY A 201 20.94 -12.57 -2.09
N PHE A 202 20.71 -12.18 -3.35
CA PHE A 202 20.78 -13.07 -4.50
C PHE A 202 22.18 -13.02 -5.13
N PRO A 203 22.76 -14.17 -5.51
CA PRO A 203 23.95 -14.19 -6.35
C PRO A 203 23.68 -13.54 -7.71
N SER A 204 24.67 -12.84 -8.29
CA SER A 204 24.53 -12.19 -9.59
C SER A 204 24.11 -13.21 -10.66
N GLY A 205 22.99 -12.95 -11.33
CA GLY A 205 22.45 -13.82 -12.39
C GLY A 205 21.66 -15.04 -11.90
N SER A 206 21.34 -15.15 -10.60
CA SER A 206 20.54 -16.27 -10.09
C SER A 206 19.05 -16.19 -10.45
N LEU A 207 18.58 -15.04 -10.92
CA LEU A 207 17.19 -14.78 -11.28
C LEU A 207 17.09 -14.58 -12.81
N PRO A 208 16.07 -15.15 -13.47
CA PRO A 208 15.82 -14.97 -14.90
C PRO A 208 15.17 -13.60 -15.18
N LEU A 209 15.79 -12.54 -14.68
CA LEU A 209 15.35 -11.15 -14.84
C LEU A 209 16.32 -10.40 -15.75
N TYR A 210 15.76 -9.76 -16.77
CA TYR A 210 16.52 -8.92 -17.67
C TYR A 210 15.64 -7.77 -18.14
N PHE A 211 16.05 -6.54 -17.81
CA PHE A 211 15.42 -5.31 -18.27
C PHE A 211 16.49 -4.43 -18.89
N THR A 212 16.20 -3.85 -20.05
CA THR A 212 17.09 -2.84 -20.66
C THR A 212 16.86 -1.47 -20.02
N ASP A 213 17.84 -0.57 -20.13
CA ASP A 213 17.72 0.79 -19.62
C ASP A 213 16.53 1.53 -20.25
N GLU A 214 16.22 1.26 -21.53
CA GLU A 214 15.05 1.82 -22.21
C GLU A 214 13.74 1.30 -21.61
N GLN A 215 13.67 0.00 -21.28
CA GLN A 215 12.48 -0.58 -20.65
C GLN A 215 12.26 -0.01 -19.26
N ILE A 216 13.33 0.18 -18.47
CA ILE A 216 13.26 0.78 -17.14
C ILE A 216 12.84 2.25 -17.25
N ALA A 217 13.45 3.01 -18.16
CA ALA A 217 13.12 4.42 -18.36
C ALA A 217 11.69 4.64 -18.86
N HIS A 218 11.19 3.74 -19.72
CA HIS A 218 9.80 3.78 -20.16
C HIS A 218 8.84 3.45 -19.01
N HIS A 219 9.12 2.37 -18.26
CA HIS A 219 8.31 1.98 -17.11
C HIS A 219 8.23 3.09 -16.06
N ARG A 220 9.34 3.77 -15.75
CA ARG A 220 9.31 4.88 -14.78
C ARG A 220 8.32 5.98 -15.16
N LYS A 221 8.28 6.37 -16.44
CA LYS A 221 7.32 7.36 -16.93
C LYS A 221 5.87 6.89 -16.82
N ASP A 222 5.61 5.64 -17.17
CA ASP A 222 4.26 5.07 -17.07
C ASP A 222 3.84 4.91 -15.59
N TYR A 223 4.79 4.59 -14.72
CA TYR A 223 4.56 4.42 -13.29
C TYR A 223 4.27 5.74 -12.58
N GLU A 224 4.88 6.86 -13.00
CA GLU A 224 4.54 8.19 -12.49
C GLU A 224 3.04 8.52 -12.68
N VAL A 225 2.48 8.16 -13.84
CA VAL A 225 1.04 8.35 -14.12
C VAL A 225 0.18 7.41 -13.27
N TYR A 226 0.65 6.18 -13.04
CA TYR A 226 0.00 5.24 -12.13
C TYR A 226 -0.02 5.78 -10.69
N GLU A 227 1.10 6.30 -10.19
CA GLU A 227 1.19 6.91 -8.86
C GLU A 227 0.27 8.13 -8.73
N GLU A 228 0.25 9.02 -9.73
CA GLU A 228 -0.63 10.18 -9.77
C GLU A 228 -2.11 9.77 -9.67
N PHE A 229 -2.53 8.77 -10.44
CA PHE A 229 -3.89 8.24 -10.39
C PHE A 229 -4.27 7.76 -8.98
N HIS A 230 -3.40 6.99 -8.32
CA HIS A 230 -3.67 6.50 -6.97
C HIS A 230 -3.62 7.61 -5.92
N GLN A 231 -2.75 8.62 -6.07
CA GLN A 231 -2.67 9.77 -5.17
C GLN A 231 -3.94 10.63 -5.24
N ILE A 232 -4.44 10.95 -6.44
CA ILE A 232 -5.68 11.70 -6.62
C ILE A 232 -6.86 10.98 -5.96
N ARG A 233 -6.97 9.66 -6.19
CA ARG A 233 -8.06 8.86 -5.62
C ARG A 233 -7.96 8.75 -4.10
N LYS A 234 -6.75 8.57 -3.56
CA LYS A 234 -6.51 8.56 -2.11
C LYS A 234 -6.93 9.89 -1.49
N PHE A 235 -6.48 11.00 -2.06
CA PHE A 235 -6.84 12.35 -1.62
C PHE A 235 -8.36 12.56 -1.59
N ALA A 236 -9.05 12.22 -2.68
CA ALA A 236 -10.50 12.37 -2.77
C ALA A 236 -11.24 11.55 -1.71
N LYS A 237 -10.83 10.28 -1.49
CA LYS A 237 -11.42 9.40 -0.46
C LYS A 237 -11.22 9.94 0.95
N GLU A 238 -10.00 10.39 1.28
CA GLU A 238 -9.68 10.93 2.60
C GLU A 238 -10.46 12.22 2.91
N MET A 239 -10.59 13.12 1.93
CA MET A 239 -11.28 14.41 2.13
C MET A 239 -12.81 14.29 2.13
N LEU A 240 -13.35 13.29 1.43
CA LEU A 240 -14.78 13.00 1.42
C LEU A 240 -15.19 12.02 2.52
N ASP A 241 -14.22 11.40 3.20
CA ASP A 241 -14.43 10.38 4.23
C ASP A 241 -15.33 9.25 3.72
N THR A 242 -14.84 8.59 2.68
CA THR A 242 -15.53 7.54 1.92
C THR A 242 -14.55 6.48 1.41
N ASP A 243 -15.05 5.37 0.88
CA ASP A 243 -14.27 4.25 0.35
C ASP A 243 -14.22 4.24 -1.19
N ASP A 244 -13.70 3.16 -1.77
CA ASP A 244 -13.59 2.99 -3.23
C ASP A 244 -14.95 2.89 -3.94
N ASP A 245 -16.02 2.55 -3.20
CA ASP A 245 -17.39 2.47 -3.71
C ASP A 245 -18.17 3.77 -3.51
N GLY A 246 -17.58 4.77 -2.84
CA GLY A 246 -18.25 6.03 -2.53
C GLY A 246 -19.30 5.89 -1.42
N TRP A 247 -19.14 4.89 -0.53
CA TRP A 247 -20.08 4.67 0.58
C TRP A 247 -20.11 5.87 1.53
N ILE A 248 -21.31 6.29 1.93
CA ILE A 248 -21.52 7.31 2.96
C ILE A 248 -22.54 6.83 4.01
N PRO A 249 -22.39 7.23 5.28
CA PRO A 249 -23.38 6.94 6.32
C PRO A 249 -24.77 7.50 5.97
N SER A 250 -25.83 6.81 6.38
CA SER A 250 -27.22 7.23 6.11
C SER A 250 -27.61 8.58 6.73
N GLU A 251 -26.85 9.04 7.71
CA GLU A 251 -27.04 10.32 8.38
C GLU A 251 -26.51 11.51 7.56
N ARG A 252 -25.69 11.27 6.53
CA ARG A 252 -25.14 12.33 5.67
C ARG A 252 -26.07 12.63 4.49
N ASP A 253 -26.19 13.91 4.15
CA ASP A 253 -26.92 14.37 2.99
C ASP A 253 -26.14 14.07 1.69
N LEU A 254 -26.77 13.34 0.77
CA LEU A 254 -26.17 12.96 -0.51
C LEU A 254 -25.87 14.16 -1.41
N ASP A 255 -26.74 15.17 -1.43
CA ASP A 255 -26.57 16.36 -2.26
C ASP A 255 -25.46 17.27 -1.71
N GLU A 256 -25.31 17.31 -0.38
CA GLU A 256 -24.14 17.92 0.26
C GLU A 256 -22.84 17.20 -0.14
N MET A 257 -22.80 15.87 -0.06
CA MET A 257 -21.62 15.09 -0.43
C MET A 257 -21.25 15.25 -1.91
N LYS A 258 -22.23 15.30 -2.82
CA LYS A 258 -22.00 15.62 -4.23
C LYS A 258 -21.45 17.02 -4.42
N SER A 259 -21.94 18.00 -3.66
CA SER A 259 -21.46 19.38 -3.71
C SER A 259 -20.03 19.49 -3.20
N ARG A 260 -19.70 18.78 -2.11
CA ARG A 260 -18.33 18.66 -1.60
C ARG A 260 -17.39 17.99 -2.60
N ASN A 261 -17.83 16.93 -3.28
CA ASN A 261 -17.05 16.28 -4.33
C ASN A 261 -16.70 17.23 -5.47
N ARG A 262 -17.68 17.99 -5.99
CA ARG A 262 -17.43 19.00 -7.03
C ARG A 262 -16.49 20.10 -6.57
N TRP A 263 -16.72 20.64 -5.37
CA TRP A 263 -15.86 21.67 -4.81
C TRP A 263 -14.43 21.16 -4.61
N LEU A 264 -14.26 19.93 -4.13
CA LEU A 264 -12.95 19.32 -3.92
C LEU A 264 -12.20 19.10 -5.23
N PHE A 265 -12.90 18.69 -6.29
CA PHE A 265 -12.33 18.60 -7.64
C PHE A 265 -11.84 19.97 -8.13
N GLU A 266 -12.69 21.00 -8.05
CA GLU A 266 -12.32 22.37 -8.44
C GLU A 266 -11.14 22.90 -7.63
N TYR A 267 -11.14 22.66 -6.31
CA TYR A 267 -10.04 22.99 -5.43
C TYR A 267 -8.75 22.30 -5.87
N TYR A 268 -8.78 20.99 -6.14
CA TYR A 268 -7.61 20.24 -6.58
C TYR A 268 -7.05 20.79 -7.90
N VAL A 269 -7.91 21.00 -8.90
CA VAL A 269 -7.52 21.60 -10.20
C VAL A 269 -6.90 22.99 -9.99
N SER A 270 -7.42 23.80 -9.06
CA SER A 270 -6.87 25.14 -8.77
C SER A 270 -5.47 25.13 -8.15
N LYS A 271 -5.06 24.02 -7.54
CA LYS A 271 -3.73 23.85 -6.90
C LYS A 271 -2.69 23.24 -7.82
N MET A 272 -3.10 22.71 -8.98
CA MET A 272 -2.17 22.12 -9.95
C MET A 272 -1.33 23.19 -10.66
N PRO A 273 -0.12 22.84 -11.13
CA PRO A 273 0.71 23.77 -11.89
C PRO A 273 0.00 24.34 -13.13
N PRO A 274 0.29 25.60 -13.51
CA PRO A 274 -0.24 26.18 -14.74
C PRO A 274 0.15 25.32 -15.96
N GLY A 275 -0.85 24.75 -16.65
CA GLY A 275 -0.64 23.89 -17.81
C GLY A 275 -1.20 22.46 -17.67
N THR A 276 -1.56 22.03 -16.46
CA THR A 276 -2.28 20.76 -16.27
C THR A 276 -3.70 20.89 -16.82
N SER A 277 -4.10 19.97 -17.71
CA SER A 277 -5.44 19.96 -18.27
C SER A 277 -6.46 19.53 -17.20
N PRO A 278 -7.55 20.28 -16.97
CA PRO A 278 -8.63 19.83 -16.08
C PRO A 278 -9.25 18.50 -16.53
N ASP A 279 -9.26 18.22 -17.83
CA ASP A 279 -9.77 16.95 -18.37
C ASP A 279 -8.92 15.76 -17.92
N HIS A 280 -7.60 15.96 -17.79
CA HIS A 280 -6.69 14.91 -17.30
C HIS A 280 -7.02 14.51 -15.86
N VAL A 281 -7.23 15.50 -14.99
CA VAL A 281 -7.64 15.26 -13.60
C VAL A 281 -9.03 14.60 -13.55
N LYS A 282 -9.96 15.02 -14.43
CA LYS A 282 -11.30 14.44 -14.52
C LYS A 282 -11.26 12.95 -14.87
N GLU A 283 -10.33 12.52 -15.73
CA GLU A 283 -10.14 11.10 -16.08
C GLU A 283 -9.63 10.26 -14.91
N MET A 284 -8.87 10.85 -13.98
CA MET A 284 -8.32 10.17 -12.81
C MET A 284 -9.24 10.23 -11.58
N TRP A 285 -10.19 11.17 -11.56
CA TRP A 285 -11.05 11.41 -10.41
C TRP A 285 -11.95 10.20 -10.10
N PRO A 286 -12.04 9.76 -8.82
CA PRO A 286 -12.72 8.51 -8.50
C PRO A 286 -14.24 8.55 -8.61
N PHE A 287 -14.85 9.74 -8.49
CA PHE A 287 -16.29 9.88 -8.33
C PHE A 287 -16.91 10.72 -9.46
N PRO A 288 -18.12 10.39 -9.93
CA PRO A 288 -18.78 11.19 -10.96
C PRO A 288 -19.02 12.62 -10.48
N LEU A 289 -18.70 13.60 -11.33
CA LEU A 289 -18.94 15.02 -11.08
C LEU A 289 -20.34 15.46 -11.56
N ASP A 290 -20.90 14.71 -12.51
CA ASP A 290 -22.09 15.06 -13.29
C ASP A 290 -23.31 14.20 -12.89
N THR A 291 -23.65 14.11 -11.59
CA THR A 291 -24.92 13.52 -11.08
C THR A 291 -25.23 13.93 -9.65
#